data_AF-A0A0H5Q1X1-F1
#
_entry.id   AF-A0A0H5Q1X1-F1
#
_cell.length_a   1.000
_cell.length_b   1.000
_cell.length_c   1.000
_cell.angle_alpha   90.00
_cell.angle_beta   90.00
_cell.angle_gamma   90.00
#
_symmetry.space_group_name_H-M   'P 1'
#
loop_
_entity.id
_entity.type
_entity.pdbx_description
1 polymer ?
#
loop_
_entity_poly.entity_id
_entity_poly.type
_entity_poly.pdbx_seq_one_letter_code
_entity_poly.pdbx_strand_id
1 'polypeptide(L)'
;MHTESSSVLADVDTAFQAFALAFVGGSMAALWSTETQCTGVQTTQLDPVSGKNVAQINTTVNYKGTGSGNALPQRASLVLGLRTDTPTRAGRGRFSMPACDTSQLTATGQFASATAQTLATSLAGDLNTLGATTQAVIYHRATKTFTPVTVVTVGQTLGSQRRRTNKVPENYAYATI
;
A
#
# COMPACT_ATOMS: atom_id res chain seq x y z
N MET A 1 6.96 -0.70 2.16
CA MET A 1 6.68 0.61 2.77
C MET A 1 7.73 0.85 3.84
N HIS A 2 8.17 2.09 4.06
CA HIS A 2 9.08 2.42 5.15
C HIS A 2 8.31 3.09 6.29
N THR A 3 8.76 2.84 7.51
CA THR A 3 8.26 3.52 8.71
C THR A 3 9.40 3.92 9.62
N GLU A 4 9.17 4.92 10.44
CA GLU A 4 10.10 5.39 11.48
C GLU A 4 9.47 5.16 12.86
N SER A 5 10.24 4.61 13.79
CA SER A 5 9.81 4.35 15.17
C SER A 5 11.01 4.27 16.11
N SER A 6 10.79 4.64 17.36
CA SER A 6 11.71 4.37 18.48
C SER A 6 11.43 3.04 19.19
N SER A 7 10.36 2.34 18.82
CA SER A 7 9.98 1.06 19.40
C SER A 7 10.89 -0.07 18.91
N VAL A 8 10.94 -1.16 19.68
CA VAL A 8 11.69 -2.36 19.29
C VAL A 8 11.05 -3.03 18.08
N LEU A 9 11.86 -3.78 17.30
CA LEU A 9 11.41 -4.42 16.06
C LEU A 9 10.17 -5.33 16.25
N ALA A 10 10.05 -6.01 17.39
CA ALA A 10 8.91 -6.87 17.69
C ALA A 10 7.57 -6.10 17.81
N ASP A 11 7.60 -4.92 18.43
CA ASP A 11 6.40 -4.07 18.57
C ASP A 11 6.00 -3.47 17.22
N VAL A 12 7.00 -3.06 16.43
CA VAL A 12 6.80 -2.56 15.07
C VAL A 12 6.22 -3.66 14.17
N ASP A 13 6.73 -4.89 14.25
CA ASP A 13 6.20 -6.02 13.49
C ASP A 13 4.75 -6.32 13.88
N THR A 14 4.43 -6.31 15.18
CA THR A 14 3.05 -6.48 15.68
C THR A 14 2.12 -5.40 15.15
N ALA A 15 2.56 -4.13 15.13
CA ALA A 15 1.77 -3.03 14.58
C ALA A 15 1.58 -3.17 13.06
N PHE A 16 2.60 -3.65 12.33
CA PHE A 16 2.49 -3.95 10.90
C PHE A 16 1.55 -5.12 10.61
N GLN A 17 1.53 -6.16 11.45
CA GLN A 17 0.56 -7.25 11.33
C GLN A 17 -0.86 -6.75 11.54
N ALA A 18 -1.09 -5.88 12.53
CA ALA A 18 -2.40 -5.26 12.77
C ALA A 18 -2.84 -4.40 11.58
N PHE A 19 -1.93 -3.58 11.03
CA PHE A 19 -2.16 -2.83 9.81
C PHE A 19 -2.48 -3.74 8.61
N ALA A 20 -1.70 -4.80 8.41
CA ALA A 20 -1.94 -5.76 7.33
C ALA A 20 -3.29 -6.47 7.51
N LEU A 21 -3.68 -6.84 8.73
CA LEU A 21 -5.00 -7.41 9.00
C LEU A 21 -6.11 -6.42 8.65
N ALA A 22 -6.02 -5.16 9.10
CA ALA A 22 -7.05 -4.15 8.86
C ALA A 22 -7.19 -3.81 7.36
N PHE A 23 -6.06 -3.54 6.70
CA PHE A 23 -6.07 -3.13 5.30
C PHE A 23 -6.23 -4.33 4.36
N VAL A 24 -5.35 -5.34 4.48
CA VAL A 24 -5.31 -6.49 3.56
C VAL A 24 -6.41 -7.50 3.90
N GLY A 25 -6.53 -7.89 5.17
CA GLY A 25 -7.55 -8.83 5.64
C GLY A 25 -8.96 -8.24 5.77
N GLY A 26 -9.08 -6.90 5.84
CA GLY A 26 -10.35 -6.19 5.88
C GLY A 26 -10.70 -5.57 4.53
N SER A 27 -10.28 -4.33 4.31
CA SER A 27 -10.74 -3.51 3.17
C SER A 27 -10.41 -4.11 1.79
N MET A 28 -9.22 -4.71 1.64
CA MET A 28 -8.80 -5.36 0.38
C MET A 28 -9.41 -6.75 0.21
N ALA A 29 -9.78 -7.45 1.28
CA ALA A 29 -10.26 -8.82 1.18
C ALA A 29 -11.50 -8.91 0.28
N ALA A 30 -12.46 -7.99 0.45
CA ALA A 30 -13.65 -7.91 -0.38
C ALA A 30 -13.37 -7.54 -1.86
N LEU A 31 -12.19 -6.98 -2.15
CA LEU A 31 -11.80 -6.54 -3.49
C LEU A 31 -10.92 -7.56 -4.21
N TRP A 32 -10.26 -8.46 -3.48
CA TRP A 32 -9.45 -9.53 -4.06
C TRP A 32 -10.28 -10.76 -4.35
N SER A 33 -9.98 -11.40 -5.49
CA SER A 33 -10.53 -12.72 -5.82
C SER A 33 -10.10 -13.75 -4.76
N THR A 34 -10.90 -14.80 -4.57
CA THR A 34 -10.62 -15.90 -3.62
C THR A 34 -9.32 -16.65 -3.91
N GLU A 35 -8.75 -16.48 -5.10
CA GLU A 35 -7.45 -17.04 -5.50
C GLU A 35 -6.25 -16.20 -5.04
N THR A 36 -6.48 -14.95 -4.61
CA THR A 36 -5.43 -14.05 -4.11
C THR A 36 -5.38 -14.10 -2.60
N GLN A 37 -4.17 -14.29 -2.04
CA GLN A 37 -3.96 -14.32 -0.60
C GLN A 37 -2.61 -13.70 -0.21
N CYS A 38 -2.58 -13.08 0.97
CA CYS A 38 -1.35 -12.69 1.65
C CYS A 38 -0.95 -13.80 2.63
N THR A 39 0.27 -14.31 2.48
CA THR A 39 0.79 -15.45 3.26
C THR A 39 1.83 -15.05 4.31
N GLY A 40 2.30 -13.81 4.28
CA GLY A 40 3.35 -13.37 5.20
C GLY A 40 3.48 -11.85 5.26
N VAL A 41 3.89 -11.38 6.43
CA VAL A 41 4.37 -10.02 6.68
C VAL A 41 5.85 -10.13 7.04
N GLN A 42 6.66 -9.28 6.43
CA GLN A 42 8.10 -9.21 6.69
C GLN A 42 8.45 -7.79 7.10
N THR A 43 9.02 -7.67 8.31
CA THR A 43 9.49 -6.40 8.85
C THR A 43 11.00 -6.44 8.96
N THR A 44 11.68 -5.49 8.32
CA THR A 44 13.15 -5.42 8.29
C THR A 44 13.61 -4.12 8.93
N GLN A 45 14.50 -4.22 9.91
CA GLN A 45 15.14 -3.07 10.54
C GLN A 45 16.34 -2.60 9.71
N LEU A 46 16.41 -1.30 9.47
CA LEU A 46 17.55 -0.63 8.85
C LEU A 46 18.41 0.06 9.92
N ASP A 47 19.72 -0.04 9.78
CA ASP A 47 20.67 0.79 10.52
C ASP A 47 20.57 2.25 10.02
N PRO A 48 20.28 3.23 10.89
CA PRO A 48 20.20 4.63 10.49
C PRO A 48 21.54 5.19 9.96
N VAL A 49 22.69 4.62 10.37
CA VAL A 49 24.01 5.12 9.95
C VAL A 49 24.42 4.54 8.60
N SER A 50 24.37 3.22 8.42
CA SER A 50 24.81 2.57 7.18
C SER A 50 23.69 2.40 6.14
N GLY A 51 22.42 2.47 6.55
CA GLY A 51 21.26 2.19 5.70
C GLY A 51 21.15 0.71 5.29
N LYS A 52 21.85 -0.19 5.98
CA LYS A 52 21.84 -1.64 5.74
C LYS A 52 20.83 -2.33 6.65
N ASN A 53 20.34 -3.49 6.23
CA ASN A 53 19.48 -4.33 7.05
C ASN A 53 20.28 -4.91 8.22
N VAL A 54 19.73 -4.86 9.44
CA VAL A 54 20.39 -5.38 10.66
C VAL A 54 19.62 -6.55 11.27
N ALA A 55 18.29 -6.49 11.22
CA ALA A 55 17.42 -7.51 11.78
C ALA A 55 16.16 -7.64 10.95
N GLN A 56 15.49 -8.79 11.04
CA GLN A 56 14.29 -9.09 10.29
C GLN A 56 13.38 -10.03 11.09
N ILE A 57 12.08 -9.77 11.04
CA ILE A 57 11.04 -10.68 11.51
C ILE A 57 10.17 -11.05 10.31
N ASN A 58 9.82 -12.34 10.21
CA ASN A 58 8.88 -12.87 9.24
C ASN A 58 7.73 -13.51 10.01
N THR A 59 6.53 -13.03 9.77
CA THR A 59 5.32 -13.55 10.41
C THR A 59 4.39 -14.12 9.34
N THR A 60 4.02 -15.39 9.51
CA THR A 60 3.06 -16.05 8.63
C THR A 60 1.66 -15.52 8.93
N VAL A 61 0.95 -15.14 7.87
CA VAL A 61 -0.45 -14.70 7.94
C VAL A 61 -1.26 -15.44 6.88
N ASN A 62 -2.58 -15.38 6.96
CA ASN A 62 -3.45 -16.01 5.97
C ASN A 62 -4.66 -15.10 5.71
N TYR A 63 -4.43 -14.03 4.96
CA TYR A 63 -5.49 -13.10 4.57
C TYR A 63 -5.91 -13.41 3.15
N LYS A 64 -7.09 -14.02 2.99
CA LYS A 64 -7.63 -14.44 1.70
C LYS A 64 -8.59 -13.39 1.15
N GLY A 65 -8.59 -13.24 -0.16
CA GLY A 65 -9.65 -12.53 -0.85
C GLY A 65 -11.00 -13.23 -0.66
N THR A 66 -12.06 -12.44 -0.63
CA THR A 66 -13.46 -12.86 -0.52
C THR A 66 -14.32 -12.30 -1.66
N GLY A 67 -13.70 -11.57 -2.59
CA GLY A 67 -14.35 -11.01 -3.76
C GLY A 67 -14.89 -12.11 -4.68
N SER A 68 -16.09 -11.86 -5.22
CA SER A 68 -16.80 -12.81 -6.08
C SER A 68 -16.38 -12.72 -7.55
N GLY A 69 -15.52 -11.75 -7.91
CA GLY A 69 -15.01 -11.61 -9.27
C GLY A 69 -13.88 -12.60 -9.59
N ASN A 70 -13.62 -12.77 -10.89
CA ASN A 70 -12.48 -13.55 -11.36
C ASN A 70 -11.18 -12.80 -11.10
N ALA A 71 -10.09 -13.55 -10.93
CA ALA A 71 -8.76 -12.97 -10.83
C ALA A 71 -8.36 -12.27 -12.13
N LEU A 72 -7.82 -11.06 -12.01
CA LEU A 72 -7.21 -10.38 -13.15
C LEU A 72 -5.87 -11.02 -13.52
N PRO A 73 -5.38 -10.82 -14.76
CA PRO A 73 -4.07 -11.33 -15.16
C PRO A 73 -2.97 -10.85 -14.21
N GLN A 74 -1.99 -11.71 -13.91
CA GLN A 74 -0.86 -11.42 -13.01
C GLN A 74 -0.02 -10.18 -13.38
N ARG A 75 -0.21 -9.64 -14.58
CA ARG A 75 0.45 -8.41 -15.07
C ARG A 75 -0.29 -7.12 -14.70
N ALA A 76 -1.47 -7.23 -14.09
CA ALA A 76 -2.23 -6.12 -13.56
C ALA A 76 -1.91 -5.94 -12.07
N SER A 77 -1.85 -4.69 -11.62
CA SER A 77 -1.60 -4.32 -10.23
C SER A 77 -2.43 -3.12 -9.82
N LEU A 78 -2.76 -3.05 -8.53
CA LEU A 78 -3.25 -1.85 -7.89
C LEU A 78 -2.04 -1.02 -7.45
N VAL A 79 -1.98 0.25 -7.82
CA VAL A 79 -0.89 1.15 -7.41
C VAL A 79 -1.40 2.10 -6.35
N LEU A 80 -0.79 2.03 -5.17
CA LEU A 80 -1.10 2.88 -4.03
C LEU A 80 0.03 3.90 -3.89
N GLY A 81 -0.34 5.18 -3.93
CA GLY A 81 0.56 6.31 -3.81
C GLY A 81 0.58 6.86 -2.39
N LEU A 82 1.77 7.27 -1.96
CA LEU A 82 2.03 7.94 -0.69
C LEU A 82 2.66 9.30 -1.01
N ARG A 83 2.14 10.38 -0.43
CA ARG A 83 2.64 11.73 -0.66
C ARG A 83 2.95 12.43 0.65
N THR A 84 3.95 13.29 0.60
CA THR A 84 4.31 14.21 1.67
C THR A 84 3.96 15.63 1.23
N ASP A 85 4.14 16.59 2.14
CA ASP A 85 3.93 18.02 1.84
C ASP A 85 4.98 18.58 0.85
N THR A 86 6.04 17.82 0.57
CA THR A 86 7.06 18.19 -0.41
C THR A 86 6.51 17.98 -1.84
N PRO A 87 6.27 19.04 -2.63
CA PRO A 87 5.58 18.93 -3.91
C PRO A 87 6.42 18.25 -5.02
N THR A 88 7.72 18.09 -4.76
CA THR A 88 8.70 17.55 -5.71
C THR A 88 8.60 16.02 -5.83
N ARG A 89 9.40 15.43 -6.72
CA ARG A 89 9.47 13.97 -6.88
C ARG A 89 9.96 13.25 -5.63
N ALA A 90 10.71 13.93 -4.76
CA ALA A 90 11.23 13.37 -3.53
C ALA A 90 10.11 13.09 -2.50
N GLY A 91 9.03 13.89 -2.51
CA GLY A 91 7.88 13.71 -1.62
C GLY A 91 6.85 12.67 -2.10
N ARG A 92 7.21 11.80 -3.05
CA ARG A 92 6.27 10.85 -3.67
C ARG A 92 6.78 9.42 -3.55
N GLY A 93 6.04 8.61 -2.81
CA GLY A 93 6.22 7.18 -2.65
C GLY A 93 5.10 6.42 -3.35
N ARG A 94 5.34 5.14 -3.62
CA ARG A 94 4.31 4.22 -4.12
C ARG A 94 4.66 2.79 -3.77
N PHE A 95 3.63 1.97 -3.62
CA PHE A 95 3.77 0.52 -3.58
C PHE A 95 2.66 -0.12 -4.40
N SER A 96 2.94 -1.31 -4.91
CA SER A 96 2.00 -2.07 -5.73
C SER A 96 1.42 -3.21 -4.91
N MET A 97 0.14 -3.46 -5.12
CA MET A 97 -0.58 -4.61 -4.60
C MET A 97 -1.10 -5.46 -5.77
N PRO A 98 -1.38 -6.76 -5.55
CA PRO A 98 -2.17 -7.55 -6.47
C PRO A 98 -3.44 -6.81 -6.91
N ALA A 99 -3.81 -6.94 -8.17
CA ALA A 99 -5.00 -6.29 -8.69
C ALA A 99 -6.27 -6.80 -7.99
N CYS A 100 -7.28 -5.95 -7.90
CA CYS A 100 -8.60 -6.36 -7.46
C CYS A 100 -9.24 -7.32 -8.48
N ASP A 101 -10.34 -7.95 -8.09
CA ASP A 101 -11.10 -8.82 -8.97
C ASP A 101 -11.78 -8.05 -10.12
N THR A 102 -12.29 -8.78 -11.10
CA THR A 102 -12.97 -8.19 -12.26
C THR A 102 -14.24 -7.42 -11.91
N SER A 103 -14.88 -7.67 -10.76
CA SER A 103 -16.12 -6.99 -10.35
C SER A 103 -15.87 -5.54 -9.93
N GLN A 104 -14.63 -5.22 -9.58
CA GLN A 104 -14.22 -3.85 -9.22
C GLN A 104 -13.92 -2.97 -10.45
N LEU A 105 -13.97 -3.54 -11.65
CA LEU A 105 -13.74 -2.82 -12.90
C LEU A 105 -15.05 -2.33 -13.51
N THR A 106 -15.01 -1.11 -14.00
CA THR A 106 -16.02 -0.53 -14.88
C THR A 106 -15.95 -1.17 -16.28
N ALA A 107 -16.96 -0.90 -17.12
CA ALA A 107 -16.99 -1.38 -18.50
C ALA A 107 -15.79 -0.89 -19.35
N THR A 108 -15.12 0.19 -18.94
CA THR A 108 -13.91 0.72 -19.59
C THR A 108 -12.61 0.07 -19.09
N GLY A 109 -12.69 -0.87 -18.14
CA GLY A 109 -11.55 -1.58 -17.57
C GLY A 109 -10.75 -0.79 -16.53
N GLN A 110 -11.33 0.30 -16.00
CA GLN A 110 -10.77 1.07 -14.87
C GLN A 110 -11.48 0.70 -13.58
N PHE A 111 -10.83 0.86 -12.44
CA PHE A 111 -11.48 0.74 -11.14
C PHE A 111 -12.62 1.76 -10.99
N ALA A 112 -13.71 1.32 -10.39
CA ALA A 112 -14.79 2.23 -10.04
C ALA A 112 -14.29 3.33 -9.09
N SER A 113 -14.77 4.57 -9.28
CA SER A 113 -14.35 5.70 -8.44
C SER A 113 -14.64 5.48 -6.96
N ALA A 114 -15.75 4.80 -6.65
CA ALA A 114 -16.11 4.44 -5.29
C ALA A 114 -15.07 3.47 -4.68
N THR A 115 -14.64 2.46 -5.42
CA THR A 115 -13.59 1.52 -4.97
C THR A 115 -12.28 2.24 -4.68
N ALA A 116 -11.84 3.15 -5.57
CA ALA A 116 -10.63 3.94 -5.36
C ALA A 116 -10.75 4.85 -4.11
N GLN A 117 -11.92 5.47 -3.88
CA GLN A 117 -12.16 6.32 -2.71
C GLN A 117 -12.18 5.52 -1.40
N THR A 118 -12.84 4.37 -1.39
CA THR A 118 -12.85 3.46 -0.23
C THR A 118 -11.43 3.03 0.11
N LEU A 119 -10.63 2.64 -0.89
CA LEU A 119 -9.24 2.26 -0.68
C LEU A 119 -8.38 3.40 -0.14
N ALA A 120 -8.53 4.61 -0.68
CA ALA A 120 -7.79 5.77 -0.20
C ALA A 120 -8.12 6.06 1.26
N THR A 121 -9.42 6.05 1.60
CA THR A 121 -9.92 6.36 2.95
C THR A 121 -9.52 5.29 3.96
N SER A 122 -9.70 4.01 3.64
CA SER A 122 -9.28 2.90 4.51
C SER A 122 -7.78 2.92 4.74
N LEU A 123 -6.97 3.05 3.68
CA LEU A 123 -5.52 3.09 3.82
C LEU A 123 -5.06 4.28 4.67
N ALA A 124 -5.65 5.46 4.51
CA ALA A 124 -5.32 6.61 5.35
C ALA A 124 -5.68 6.38 6.83
N GLY A 125 -6.87 5.81 7.11
CA GLY A 125 -7.28 5.44 8.47
C GLY A 125 -6.38 4.38 9.11
N ASP A 126 -5.99 3.36 8.34
CA ASP A 126 -5.10 2.29 8.81
C ASP A 126 -3.69 2.82 9.06
N LEU A 127 -3.19 3.75 8.23
CA LEU A 127 -1.90 4.42 8.45
C LEU A 127 -1.92 5.36 9.66
N ASN A 128 -3.04 6.03 9.94
CA ASN A 128 -3.23 6.81 11.16
C ASN A 128 -3.16 5.93 12.41
N THR A 129 -3.82 4.77 12.36
CA THR A 129 -3.80 3.80 13.46
C THR A 129 -2.38 3.25 13.66
N LEU A 130 -1.68 2.93 12.57
CA LEU A 130 -0.28 2.50 12.61
C LEU A 130 0.63 3.56 13.26
N GLY A 131 0.35 4.85 13.01
CA GLY A 131 1.07 6.02 13.54
C GLY A 131 1.15 6.10 15.07
N ALA A 132 0.29 5.37 15.80
CA ALA A 132 0.40 5.25 17.26
C ALA A 132 1.65 4.49 17.72
N THR A 133 2.22 3.62 16.87
CA THR A 133 3.42 2.84 17.18
C THR A 133 4.59 3.18 16.24
N THR A 134 4.31 3.39 14.96
CA THR A 134 5.31 3.60 13.92
C THR A 134 4.74 4.47 12.80
N GLN A 135 5.45 5.51 12.39
CA GLN A 135 4.94 6.47 11.41
C GLN A 135 5.34 6.05 9.99
N ALA A 136 4.41 6.06 9.04
CA ALA A 136 4.74 5.84 7.63
C ALA A 136 5.53 7.02 7.05
N VAL A 137 6.66 6.73 6.40
CA VAL A 137 7.60 7.74 5.89
C VAL A 137 8.07 7.41 4.48
N ILE A 138 8.51 8.44 3.76
CA ILE A 138 9.40 8.30 2.62
C ILE A 138 10.84 8.31 3.13
N TYR A 139 11.56 7.22 2.89
CA TYR A 139 12.98 7.11 3.20
C TYR A 139 13.86 7.59 2.04
N HIS A 140 14.70 8.59 2.30
CA HIS A 140 15.63 9.16 1.34
C HIS A 140 17.00 8.51 1.47
N ARG A 141 17.27 7.46 0.69
CA ARG A 141 18.50 6.65 0.80
C ARG A 141 19.81 7.45 0.70
N ALA A 142 19.82 8.54 -0.07
CA ALA A 142 21.02 9.36 -0.27
C ALA A 142 21.41 10.16 0.98
N THR A 143 20.41 10.77 1.64
CA THR A 143 20.60 11.61 2.83
C THR A 143 20.34 10.86 4.14
N LYS A 144 19.76 9.66 4.05
CA LYS A 144 19.32 8.83 5.19
C LYS A 144 18.33 9.55 6.10
N THR A 145 17.51 10.41 5.49
CA THR A 145 16.46 11.16 6.19
C THR A 145 15.10 10.57 5.86
N PHE A 146 14.12 10.91 6.68
CA PHE A 146 12.74 10.46 6.54
C PHE A 146 11.83 11.68 6.38
N THR A 147 10.75 11.53 5.62
CA THR A 147 9.69 12.53 5.52
C THR A 147 8.35 11.86 5.76
N PRO A 148 7.55 12.31 6.74
CA PRO A 148 6.24 11.74 7.02
C PRO A 148 5.32 11.79 5.81
N VAL A 149 4.57 10.71 5.60
CA VAL A 149 3.48 10.67 4.62
C VAL A 149 2.27 11.37 5.21
N THR A 150 1.68 12.30 4.45
CA THR A 150 0.51 13.09 4.85
C THR A 150 -0.72 12.78 4.00
N VAL A 151 -0.54 12.27 2.77
CA VAL A 151 -1.65 11.99 1.85
C VAL A 151 -1.47 10.64 1.16
N VAL A 152 -2.56 9.89 1.10
CA VAL A 152 -2.68 8.66 0.29
C VAL A 152 -3.38 9.00 -1.02
N THR A 153 -2.93 8.39 -2.12
CA THR A 153 -3.61 8.48 -3.42
C THR A 153 -3.80 7.12 -4.05
N VAL A 154 -4.97 6.86 -4.62
CA VAL A 154 -5.28 5.61 -5.34
C VAL A 154 -5.71 5.94 -6.76
N GLY A 155 -5.01 5.38 -7.74
CA GLY A 155 -5.32 5.54 -9.16
C GLY A 155 -6.44 4.61 -9.61
N GLN A 156 -7.28 5.08 -10.54
CA GLN A 156 -8.35 4.27 -11.13
C GLN A 156 -7.85 3.35 -12.26
N THR A 157 -6.72 3.64 -12.90
CA THR A 157 -6.21 2.75 -13.95
C THR A 157 -5.35 1.64 -13.36
N LEU A 158 -5.53 0.44 -13.90
CA LEU A 158 -4.70 -0.71 -13.57
C LEU A 158 -3.23 -0.42 -13.89
N GLY A 159 -2.38 -0.62 -12.89
CA GLY A 159 -0.94 -0.64 -13.07
C GLY A 159 -0.56 -1.83 -13.94
N SER A 160 -0.25 -1.56 -15.21
CA SER A 160 0.26 -2.56 -16.14
C SER A 160 1.53 -2.04 -16.80
N GLN A 161 2.46 -2.94 -17.09
CA GLN A 161 3.70 -2.59 -17.76
C GLN A 161 3.44 -2.46 -19.28
N ARG A 162 2.99 -1.28 -19.76
CA ARG A 162 2.96 -0.96 -21.21
C ARG A 162 2.71 0.52 -21.53
N ARG A 163 3.29 0.98 -22.64
CA ARG A 163 3.10 2.32 -23.26
C ARG A 163 1.64 2.67 -23.63
N ARG A 164 0.71 1.71 -23.64
CA ARG A 164 -0.69 1.92 -24.07
C ARG A 164 -1.54 2.66 -23.03
N THR A 165 -1.09 2.73 -21.78
CA THR A 165 -1.77 3.44 -20.69
C THR A 165 -1.61 4.95 -20.77
N ASN A 166 -0.61 5.47 -21.49
CA ASN A 166 -0.35 6.92 -21.60
C ASN A 166 -1.47 7.72 -22.28
N LYS A 167 -2.42 7.05 -22.95
CA LYS A 167 -3.57 7.68 -23.60
C LYS A 167 -4.85 7.63 -22.76
N VAL A 168 -4.82 6.97 -21.60
CA VAL A 168 -5.95 6.86 -20.69
C VAL A 168 -5.77 7.91 -19.59
N PRO A 169 -6.74 8.85 -19.41
CA PRO A 169 -6.69 9.81 -18.32
C PRO A 169 -6.71 9.09 -16.96
N GLU A 170 -5.81 9.49 -16.08
CA GLU A 170 -5.73 8.96 -14.72
C GLU A 170 -6.48 9.86 -13.76
N ASN A 171 -7.54 9.32 -13.17
CA ASN A 171 -8.23 9.94 -12.05
C ASN A 171 -7.71 9.32 -10.75
N TYR A 172 -7.58 10.16 -9.73
CA TYR A 172 -7.10 9.75 -8.41
C TYR A 172 -8.14 10.03 -7.35
N ALA A 173 -8.39 9.04 -6.50
CA ALA A 173 -8.93 9.28 -5.17
C ALA A 173 -7.80 9.66 -4.22
N TYR A 174 -8.10 10.47 -3.20
CA TYR A 174 -7.14 10.85 -2.18
C TYR A 174 -7.78 10.92 -0.79
N ALA A 175 -6.96 10.73 0.24
CA ALA A 175 -7.33 10.89 1.64
C ALA A 175 -6.11 11.38 2.43
N THR A 176 -6.36 12.22 3.43
CA THR A 176 -5.32 12.72 4.35
C THR A 176 -5.16 11.74 5.50
N ILE A 177 -3.90 11.54 5.93
CA ILE A 177 -3.53 10.84 7.15
C ILE A 177 -3.58 11.87 8.27
#